data_AF-A0A661SVG6-F1
#
_entry.id   AF-A0A661SVG6-F1
#
_cell.length_a   1.000
_cell.length_b   1.000
_cell.length_c   1.000
_cell.angle_alpha   90.00
_cell.angle_beta   90.00
_cell.angle_gamma   90.00
#
_symmetry.space_group_name_H-M   'P 1'
#
loop_
_entity.id
_entity.type
_entity.pdbx_description
1 polymer ?
#
loop_
_entity_poly.entity_id
_entity_poly.type
_entity_poly.pdbx_seq_one_letter_code
_entity_poly.pdbx_strand_id
1 'polypeptide(L)' 'MNFNRILSPECSEIMEKQFLIDAFAKGEAWRLFKIIGEFVEGIETLNDIGPAVSVFGSARIRADDPIYKKSEEIA' A
#
# COMPACT_ATOMS: atom_id res chain seq x y z
N MET A 1 -30.01 25.06 22.97
CA MET A 1 -29.05 23.96 23.26
C MET A 1 -27.86 24.15 22.34
N ASN A 2 -26.73 24.63 22.87
CA ASN A 2 -25.53 24.93 22.09
C ASN A 2 -24.59 23.72 22.14
N PHE A 3 -24.32 23.14 20.97
CA PHE A 3 -23.50 21.92 20.77
C PHE A 3 -21.99 22.15 20.96
N ASN A 4 -21.54 23.41 21.13
CA ASN A 4 -20.12 23.80 21.22
C ASN A 4 -19.49 23.65 22.62
N ARG A 5 -19.98 22.76 23.49
CA ARG A 5 -19.46 22.61 24.87
C ARG A 5 -18.74 21.29 25.16
N ILE A 6 -18.49 20.47 24.14
CA ILE A 6 -17.81 19.16 24.25
C ILE A 6 -16.53 19.12 23.40
N LEU A 7 -15.80 20.23 23.33
CA LEU A 7 -14.42 20.22 22.85
C LEU A 7 -13.60 20.97 23.90
N SER A 8 -12.80 20.21 24.67
CA SER A 8 -11.82 20.83 25.56
C SER A 8 -10.79 21.60 24.71
N PRO A 9 -10.23 22.70 25.20
CA PRO A 9 -9.24 23.51 24.47
C PRO A 9 -8.05 22.67 23.96
N GLU A 10 -7.71 21.60 24.68
CA GLU A 10 -6.68 20.63 24.33
C GLU A 10 -6.94 19.92 22.98
N CYS A 11 -8.21 19.68 22.60
CA CYS A 11 -8.56 19.01 21.35
C CYS A 11 -8.27 19.84 20.09
N SER A 12 -8.28 21.18 20.17
CA SER A 12 -7.94 22.03 19.02
C SER A 12 -6.42 22.17 18.84
N GLU A 13 -5.66 22.08 19.94
CA GLU A 13 -4.20 22.25 19.94
C GLU A 13 -3.46 20.95 19.57
N ILE A 14 -4.06 19.79 19.86
CA ILE A 14 -3.55 18.47 19.44
C ILE A 14 -3.72 18.27 17.92
N MET A 15 -4.76 18.84 17.31
CA MET A 15 -5.02 18.69 15.87
C MET A 15 -4.00 19.41 14.99
N GLU A 16 -3.57 20.63 15.33
CA GLU A 16 -2.57 21.35 14.52
C GLU A 16 -1.15 20.73 14.57
N LYS A 17 -0.79 20.08 15.68
CA LYS A 17 0.54 19.45 15.82
C LYS A 17 0.69 18.14 15.05
N GLN A 18 -0.42 17.56 14.58
CA GLN A 18 -0.43 16.28 13.89
C GLN A 18 -0.37 16.41 12.36
N PHE A 19 0.13 17.53 11.84
CA PHE A 19 0.27 17.74 10.41
C PHE A 19 1.73 17.62 9.97
N LEU A 20 2.00 16.46 9.36
CA LEU A 20 3.07 16.18 8.38
C LEU A 20 4.50 16.12 8.91
N ILE A 21 4.92 16.94 9.88
CA ILE A 21 6.35 17.05 10.24
C ILE A 21 6.86 15.82 11.00
N ASP A 22 6.05 15.23 11.90
CA ASP A 22 6.41 14.00 12.63
C ASP A 22 6.43 12.75 11.73
N ALA A 23 5.68 12.76 10.62
CA ALA A 23 5.76 11.73 9.59
C ALA A 23 7.06 11.81 8.76
N PHE A 24 7.83 12.91 8.87
CA PHE A 24 9.16 13.08 8.29
C PHE A 24 10.29 12.83 9.31
N ALA A 25 10.03 12.14 10.42
CA ALA A 25 11.11 11.59 11.24
C ALA A 25 12.07 10.81 10.33
N LYS A 26 13.40 11.00 10.48
CA LYS A 26 14.44 10.53 9.51
C LYS A 26 14.26 9.09 8.97
N GLY A 27 13.70 8.18 9.77
CA GLY A 27 13.41 6.80 9.35
C GLY A 27 12.22 6.65 8.40
N GLU A 28 11.19 7.47 8.54
CA GLU A 28 9.99 7.46 7.68
C GLU A 28 10.29 8.13 6.32
N ALA A 29 11.09 9.19 6.30
CA ALA A 29 11.56 9.80 5.05
C ALA A 29 12.33 8.79 4.18
N TRP A 30 13.19 7.96 4.79
CA TRP A 30 13.91 6.90 4.07
C TRP A 30 12.97 5.82 3.52
N ARG A 31 11.94 5.43 4.27
CA ARG A 31 10.92 4.48 3.78
C ARG A 31 10.18 5.04 2.58
N LEU A 32 9.81 6.33 2.59
CA LEU A 32 9.17 6.99 1.46
C LEU A 32 10.06 6.96 0.21
N PHE A 33 11.36 7.27 0.36
CA PHE A 33 12.30 7.18 -0.76
C PHE A 33 12.41 5.75 -1.31
N LYS A 34 12.40 4.73 -0.45
CA LYS A 34 12.38 3.33 -0.90
C LYS A 34 11.11 2.97 -1.68
N ILE A 35 9.94 3.39 -1.19
CA ILE A 35 8.66 3.16 -1.87
C ILE A 35 8.70 3.80 -3.26
N ILE A 36 9.12 5.07 -3.35
CA ILE A 36 9.23 5.77 -4.64
C ILE A 36 10.22 5.06 -5.57
N GLY A 37 11.35 4.56 -5.04
CA GLY A 37 12.31 3.77 -5.81
C GLY A 37 11.70 2.49 -6.38
N GLU A 38 10.98 1.71 -5.57
CA GLU A 38 10.28 0.49 -5.99
C GLU A 38 9.22 0.77 -7.08
N PHE A 39 8.53 1.93 -7.00
CA PHE A 39 7.60 2.36 -8.04
C PHE A 39 8.28 2.68 -9.36
N VAL A 40 9.38 3.44 -9.34
CA VAL A 40 10.13 3.80 -10.56
C VAL A 40 10.66 2.54 -11.24
N GLU A 41 11.29 1.65 -10.48
CA GLU A 41 11.80 0.38 -10.99
C GLU A 41 10.68 -0.51 -11.57
N GLY A 42 9.53 -0.58 -10.89
CA GLY A 42 8.38 -1.33 -11.36
C GLY A 42 7.81 -0.79 -12.68
N ILE A 43 7.71 0.54 -12.83
CA ILE A 43 7.23 1.16 -14.07
C ILE A 43 8.21 0.92 -15.21
N GLU A 44 9.51 1.12 -14.99
CA GLU A 44 10.53 0.90 -16.02
C GLU A 44 10.53 -0.56 -16.48
N THR A 45 10.46 -1.51 -15.54
CA THR A 45 10.47 -2.96 -15.84
C THR A 45 9.24 -3.40 -16.63
N LEU A 46 8.07 -2.82 -16.36
CA LEU A 46 6.80 -3.22 -16.97
C LEU A 46 6.45 -2.39 -18.23
N ASN A 47 7.26 -1.39 -18.59
CA ASN A 47 6.97 -0.44 -19.67
C ASN A 47 6.76 -1.12 -21.03
N ASP A 48 7.59 -2.12 -21.35
CA ASP A 48 7.55 -2.83 -22.64
C ASP A 48 6.57 -4.01 -22.66
N ILE A 49 5.84 -4.27 -21.57
CA ILE A 49 4.86 -5.37 -21.51
C ILE A 49 3.59 -4.97 -22.27
N GLY A 50 3.22 -5.80 -23.24
CA GLY A 50 1.97 -5.66 -24.02
C GLY A 50 0.71 -6.05 -23.23
N PRO A 51 -0.39 -6.41 -23.91
CA PRO A 51 -1.60 -6.87 -23.24
C PRO A 51 -1.30 -8.08 -22.34
N ALA A 52 -1.51 -7.91 -21.03
CA ALA A 52 -1.20 -8.92 -20.02
C ALA A 52 -2.39 -9.15 -19.08
N VAL A 53 -2.45 -10.35 -18.49
CA VAL A 53 -3.47 -10.76 -17.52
C VAL A 53 -2.79 -11.12 -16.21
N SER A 54 -3.22 -10.52 -15.11
CA SER A 54 -2.75 -10.90 -13.77
C SER A 54 -3.61 -12.05 -13.22
N VAL A 55 -2.97 -13.18 -12.91
CA VAL A 55 -3.63 -14.36 -12.32
C VAL A 55 -3.25 -14.46 -10.84
N PHE A 56 -4.25 -14.57 -9.96
CA PHE A 56 -4.04 -14.74 -8.52
C PHE A 56 -4.56 -16.10 -8.05
N GLY A 57 -3.86 -16.71 -7.11
CA GLY A 57 -4.20 -18.04 -6.58
C GLY A 57 -3.71 -18.24 -5.15
N SER A 58 -4.12 -19.34 -4.54
CA SER A 58 -3.70 -19.69 -3.18
C SER A 58 -2.23 -20.09 -3.14
N ALA A 59 -1.42 -19.41 -2.32
CA ALA A 59 -0.02 -19.76 -2.07
C ALA A 59 0.20 -21.10 -1.33
N ARG A 60 -0.88 -21.76 -0.89
CA ARG A 60 -0.84 -22.98 -0.08
C ARG A 60 -1.21 -24.25 -0.84
N ILE A 61 -1.72 -24.12 -2.06
CA ILE A 61 -2.11 -25.27 -2.87
C ILE A 61 -0.85 -26.03 -3.33
N ARG A 62 -0.91 -27.36 -3.28
CA ARG A 62 0.17 -28.24 -3.71
C ARG A 62 0.03 -28.57 -5.20
N ALA A 63 1.14 -28.89 -5.86
CA ALA A 63 1.17 -29.12 -7.31
C ALA A 63 0.29 -30.30 -7.78
N ASP A 64 -0.05 -31.23 -6.90
CA ASP A 64 -0.92 -32.37 -7.18
C ASP A 64 -2.42 -32.02 -7.20
N ASP A 65 -2.79 -30.86 -6.65
CA ASP A 65 -4.17 -30.42 -6.54
C ASP A 65 -4.81 -30.15 -7.92
N PRO A 66 -6.05 -30.61 -8.16
CA PRO A 66 -6.77 -30.35 -9.41
C PRO A 66 -6.88 -28.87 -9.78
N ILE A 67 -6.98 -27.96 -8.79
CA ILE A 67 -7.07 -26.52 -9.03
C ILE A 67 -5.75 -25.99 -9.58
N TYR A 68 -4.62 -26.45 -9.04
CA TYR A 68 -3.29 -26.05 -9.51
C TYR A 68 -3.08 -26.44 -10.98
N LYS A 69 -3.38 -27.71 -11.32
CA LYS A 69 -3.27 -28.22 -12.69
C LYS A 69 -4.18 -27.46 -13.66
N LYS A 70 -5.42 -27.17 -13.24
CA LYS A 70 -6.35 -26.39 -14.05
C LYS A 70 -5.85 -24.96 -14.29
N SER A 71 -5.21 -24.33 -13.30
CA SER A 71 -4.61 -23.01 -13.47
C SER A 71 -3.43 -23.03 -14.45
N GLU A 72 -2.60 -24.07 -14.44
CA GLU A 72 -1.51 -24.25 -15.43
C GLU A 72 -2.04 -24.44 -16.86
N GLU A 73 -3.18 -25.12 -17.04
CA GLU A 73 -3.79 -25.29 -18.37
C GLU A 73 -4.40 -24.00 -18.94
N ILE A 74 -4.75 -23.03 -18.08
CA ILE A 74 -5.40 -21.76 -18.47
C ILE A 74 -4.38 -20.66 -18.78
N ALA A 75 -3.23 -20.67 -18.11
CA ALA A 75 -2.20 -19.63 -18.19
C ALA A 75 -1.34 -19.77 -19.44
#